data_AF-A0A0Q5VA17-F1
#
_entry.id   AF-A0A0Q5VA17-F1
#
_cell.length_a   1.000
_cell.length_b   1.000
_cell.length_c   1.000
_cell.angle_alpha   90.00
_cell.angle_beta   90.00
_cell.angle_gamma   90.00
#
_symmetry.space_group_name_H-M   'P 1'
#
loop_
_entity.id
_entity.type
_entity.pdbx_description
1 polymer ?
#
loop_
_entity_poly.entity_id
_entity_poly.type
_entity_poly.pdbx_seq_one_letter_code
_entity_poly.pdbx_strand_id
1 'polypeptide(L)'
;MIIEPRMRGFICLTAHPKGAEQSVKNQIEYVKSKGKIDGAKKVLVIGASTGFGLASRITSAFGSDAATIGVFFEKPPMEGKTASPGWYNSAAFETEAHKAGLYAKSINGDAFSNEVKDQTIELIKKDLGQVDLVIYSLASPVRTNPVTGITHRSVLKPIGDTFSNKTVDFHTGKVSEISIEPSKEDDIENTVAVMGGEDWAMWMEAMKKAGVLAPGAMTIAYSYIGPSLTEPVYRKGTIGRAKDHLEATAFSITDSLKDIGGKAYVSVNKALVTQASSAIPVIPLYISLLYKVMKEEGIHEGTIEQIQRLYQQRLYTGGEVPTDEKGRIRIDDWEMRDDVQEKVAALWEKATTENLSEIGDLEGYRKDFYNLFGFDIEGVDYKADTNEMVAVESIKE
;
A
#
# COMPACT_ATOMS: atom_id res chain seq x y z
N MET A 1 6.14 -28.01 7.10
CA MET A 1 5.33 -27.91 8.34
C MET A 1 3.87 -27.57 8.02
N ILE A 2 2.90 -27.89 8.90
CA ILE A 2 1.54 -27.32 8.81
C ILE A 2 1.58 -25.88 9.38
N ILE A 3 1.11 -24.92 8.60
CA ILE A 3 1.16 -23.48 8.93
C ILE A 3 -0.26 -22.98 9.18
N GLU A 4 -0.53 -22.52 10.39
CA GLU A 4 -1.82 -21.97 10.81
C GLU A 4 -1.71 -20.46 11.12
N PRO A 5 -2.80 -19.69 11.04
CA PRO A 5 -2.81 -18.29 11.43
C PRO A 5 -2.57 -18.16 12.95
N ARG A 6 -1.53 -17.42 13.35
CA ARG A 6 -1.22 -17.13 14.75
C ARG A 6 -1.42 -15.66 15.05
N MET A 7 -2.54 -15.33 15.70
CA MET A 7 -2.94 -13.96 15.97
C MET A 7 -2.44 -13.43 17.32
N ARG A 8 -2.07 -12.15 17.35
CA ARG A 8 -1.90 -11.35 18.57
C ARG A 8 -2.53 -9.97 18.35
N GLY A 9 -3.78 -9.81 18.78
CA GLY A 9 -4.57 -8.62 18.44
C GLY A 9 -4.74 -8.50 16.93
N PHE A 10 -4.44 -7.34 16.35
CA PHE A 10 -4.49 -7.09 14.91
C PHE A 10 -3.22 -7.54 14.15
N ILE A 11 -2.30 -8.29 14.79
CA ILE A 11 -1.06 -8.76 14.19
C ILE A 11 -1.17 -10.27 13.95
N CYS A 12 -0.96 -10.71 12.70
CA CYS A 12 -0.71 -12.13 12.41
C CYS A 12 0.81 -12.38 12.40
N LEU A 13 1.25 -13.41 13.12
CA LEU A 13 2.67 -13.76 13.30
C LEU A 13 3.16 -14.77 12.28
N THR A 14 2.27 -15.35 11.48
CA THR A 14 2.55 -16.38 10.48
C THR A 14 2.06 -15.93 9.10
N ALA A 15 2.66 -16.45 8.05
CA ALA A 15 2.18 -16.28 6.68
C ALA A 15 2.30 -17.60 5.92
N HIS A 16 1.31 -17.90 5.08
CA HIS A 16 1.23 -19.15 4.34
C HIS A 16 1.83 -19.02 2.93
N PRO A 17 2.95 -19.70 2.60
CA PRO A 17 3.63 -19.54 1.31
C PRO A 17 2.74 -19.86 0.10
N LYS A 18 1.99 -20.96 0.17
CA LYS A 18 1.08 -21.38 -0.92
C LYS A 18 -0.13 -20.46 -1.05
N GLY A 19 -0.53 -19.83 0.05
CA GLY A 19 -1.61 -18.85 0.04
C GLY A 19 -1.19 -17.54 -0.60
N ALA A 20 0.00 -17.06 -0.27
CA ALA A 20 0.62 -15.91 -0.93
C ALA A 20 0.78 -16.17 -2.44
N GLU A 21 1.25 -17.36 -2.83
CA GLU A 21 1.36 -17.78 -4.23
C GLU A 21 0.01 -17.67 -4.96
N GLN A 22 -1.04 -18.27 -4.39
CA GLN A 22 -2.37 -18.25 -5.00
C GLN A 22 -2.98 -16.84 -5.01
N SER A 23 -2.77 -16.04 -3.97
CA SER A 23 -3.22 -14.65 -3.90
C SER A 23 -2.59 -13.78 -5.01
N VAL A 24 -1.28 -13.92 -5.23
CA VAL A 24 -0.59 -13.22 -6.31
C VAL A 24 -1.11 -13.66 -7.69
N LYS A 25 -1.31 -14.97 -7.91
CA LYS A 25 -1.93 -15.47 -9.15
C LYS A 25 -3.32 -14.89 -9.39
N ASN A 26 -4.17 -14.84 -8.37
CA ASN A 26 -5.51 -14.27 -8.49
C ASN A 26 -5.46 -12.80 -8.94
N GLN A 27 -4.54 -12.01 -8.36
CA GLN A 27 -4.33 -10.61 -8.75
C GLN A 27 -3.79 -10.47 -10.18
N ILE A 28 -2.87 -11.33 -10.59
CA ILE A 28 -2.34 -11.38 -11.96
C ILE A 28 -3.46 -11.66 -12.96
N GLU A 29 -4.27 -12.69 -12.69
CA GLU A 29 -5.38 -13.08 -13.57
C GLU A 29 -6.46 -11.99 -13.63
N TYR A 30 -6.72 -11.29 -12.52
CA TYR A 30 -7.56 -10.11 -12.53
C TYR A 30 -7.02 -9.04 -13.52
N VAL A 31 -5.74 -8.67 -13.42
CA VAL A 31 -5.15 -7.65 -14.32
C VAL A 31 -5.24 -8.09 -15.78
N LYS A 32 -4.87 -9.34 -16.09
CA LYS A 32 -4.97 -9.87 -17.46
C LYS A 32 -6.40 -9.84 -18.00
N SER A 33 -7.40 -10.10 -17.14
CA SER A 33 -8.82 -10.07 -17.54
C SER A 33 -9.31 -8.69 -18.01
N LYS A 34 -8.60 -7.60 -17.64
CA LYS A 34 -8.96 -6.22 -18.00
C LYS A 34 -8.35 -5.74 -19.31
N GLY A 35 -7.51 -6.57 -19.94
CA GLY A 35 -6.81 -6.25 -21.17
C GLY A 35 -5.54 -5.44 -20.95
N LYS A 36 -4.78 -5.27 -22.03
CA LYS A 36 -3.48 -4.62 -22.02
C LYS A 36 -3.60 -3.11 -21.83
N ILE A 37 -2.70 -2.55 -21.04
CA ILE A 37 -2.54 -1.12 -20.80
C ILE A 37 -1.27 -0.68 -21.54
N ASP A 38 -1.35 0.36 -22.37
CA ASP A 38 -0.15 0.96 -22.95
C ASP A 38 0.52 1.89 -21.94
N GLY A 39 1.08 1.26 -20.89
CA GLY A 39 1.69 1.95 -19.78
C GLY A 39 3.21 1.93 -19.81
N ALA A 40 3.78 2.31 -18.67
CA ALA A 40 5.21 2.27 -18.39
C ALA A 40 5.86 0.93 -18.75
N LYS A 41 7.13 0.97 -19.16
CA LYS A 41 7.90 -0.22 -19.61
C LYS A 41 9.01 -0.61 -18.64
N LYS A 42 9.52 0.32 -17.84
CA LYS A 42 10.55 0.08 -16.82
C LYS A 42 10.13 0.78 -15.54
N VAL A 43 9.75 -0.02 -14.54
CA VAL A 43 9.10 0.47 -13.32
C VAL A 43 9.92 0.14 -12.10
N LEU A 44 10.16 1.15 -11.26
CA LEU A 44 10.61 0.97 -9.89
C LEU A 44 9.42 1.08 -8.94
N VAL A 45 9.26 0.12 -8.05
CA VAL A 45 8.27 0.18 -6.97
C VAL A 45 8.99 0.13 -5.63
N ILE A 46 8.83 1.18 -4.83
CA ILE A 46 9.38 1.31 -3.48
C ILE A 46 8.26 0.97 -2.49
N GLY A 47 8.42 -0.11 -1.73
CA GLY A 47 7.34 -0.74 -0.96
C GLY A 47 6.55 -1.76 -1.77
N ALA A 48 7.23 -2.66 -2.48
CA ALA A 48 6.64 -3.49 -3.54
C ALA A 48 6.07 -4.86 -3.10
N SER A 49 6.12 -5.19 -1.82
CA SER A 49 5.86 -6.56 -1.32
C SER A 49 4.42 -6.83 -0.90
N THR A 50 3.65 -5.79 -0.58
CA THR A 50 2.25 -5.92 -0.12
C THR A 50 1.39 -4.75 -0.59
N GLY A 51 0.07 -4.89 -0.43
CA GLY A 51 -0.90 -3.81 -0.61
C GLY A 51 -0.83 -3.11 -1.98
N PHE A 52 -0.95 -1.78 -1.97
CA PHE A 52 -0.91 -0.98 -3.20
C PHE A 52 0.40 -1.12 -3.98
N GLY A 53 1.54 -1.28 -3.31
CA GLY A 53 2.82 -1.44 -3.99
C GLY A 53 2.92 -2.77 -4.74
N LEU A 54 2.51 -3.88 -4.12
CA LEU A 54 2.40 -5.17 -4.81
C LEU A 54 1.43 -5.09 -5.99
N ALA A 55 0.25 -4.51 -5.77
CA ALA A 55 -0.75 -4.33 -6.83
C ALA A 55 -0.22 -3.47 -8.00
N SER A 56 0.61 -2.46 -7.71
CA SER A 56 1.29 -1.64 -8.72
C SER A 56 2.32 -2.42 -9.51
N ARG A 57 3.09 -3.27 -8.83
CA ARG A 57 4.07 -4.13 -9.48
C ARG A 57 3.40 -5.15 -10.39
N ILE A 58 2.32 -5.79 -9.92
CA ILE A 58 1.49 -6.70 -10.72
C ILE A 58 0.87 -5.98 -11.92
N THR A 59 0.24 -4.83 -11.70
CA THR A 59 -0.39 -4.04 -12.78
C THR A 59 0.62 -3.58 -13.81
N SER A 60 1.81 -3.15 -13.38
CA SER A 60 2.91 -2.77 -14.29
C SER A 60 3.38 -3.95 -15.14
N ALA A 61 3.69 -5.08 -14.50
CA ALA A 61 4.23 -6.25 -15.20
C ALA A 61 3.19 -6.91 -16.10
N PHE A 62 2.01 -7.25 -15.58
CA PHE A 62 1.01 -8.06 -16.29
C PHE A 62 -0.06 -7.25 -17.02
N GLY A 63 -0.15 -5.95 -16.75
CA GLY A 63 -0.99 -5.02 -17.51
C GLY A 63 -0.24 -4.33 -18.64
N SER A 64 1.05 -4.00 -18.44
CA SER A 64 1.83 -3.17 -19.38
C SER A 64 3.07 -3.85 -19.97
N ASP A 65 3.32 -5.12 -19.64
CA ASP A 65 4.54 -5.88 -19.97
C ASP A 65 5.83 -5.21 -19.47
N ALA A 66 5.75 -4.53 -18.32
CA ALA A 66 6.88 -3.77 -17.81
C ALA A 66 7.94 -4.65 -17.14
N ALA A 67 9.21 -4.30 -17.34
CA ALA A 67 10.30 -4.73 -16.48
C ALA A 67 10.17 -4.05 -15.11
N THR A 68 10.21 -4.82 -14.02
CA THR A 68 10.00 -4.27 -12.66
C THR A 68 11.16 -4.53 -11.71
N ILE A 69 11.55 -3.47 -10.98
CA ILE A 69 12.39 -3.57 -9.78
C ILE A 69 11.51 -3.25 -8.57
N GLY A 70 11.53 -4.12 -7.56
CA GLY A 70 10.80 -3.92 -6.31
C GLY A 70 11.73 -3.78 -5.11
N VAL A 71 11.59 -2.70 -4.35
CA VAL A 71 12.28 -2.50 -3.06
C VAL A 71 11.28 -2.76 -1.93
N PHE A 72 11.68 -3.52 -0.92
CA PHE A 72 10.87 -3.78 0.27
C PHE A 72 11.75 -4.11 1.49
N PHE A 73 11.14 -4.22 2.66
CA PHE A 73 11.82 -4.63 3.88
C PHE A 73 11.05 -5.75 4.58
N GLU A 74 11.41 -6.98 4.26
CA GLU A 74 10.74 -8.21 4.67
C GLU A 74 11.71 -9.15 5.39
N LYS A 75 11.17 -9.95 6.31
CA LYS A 75 11.95 -10.95 7.04
C LYS A 75 11.92 -12.27 6.27
N PRO A 76 13.07 -12.85 5.88
CA PRO A 76 13.13 -14.15 5.24
C PRO A 76 12.67 -15.27 6.20
N PRO A 77 12.33 -16.45 5.66
CA PRO A 77 12.00 -17.60 6.50
C PRO A 77 13.24 -18.13 7.24
N MET A 78 13.00 -18.83 8.35
CA MET A 78 14.00 -19.65 9.04
C MET A 78 13.37 -21.01 9.31
N GLU A 79 14.18 -22.05 9.52
CA GLU A 79 13.66 -23.39 9.82
C GLU A 79 12.68 -23.34 11.01
N GLY A 80 11.46 -23.84 10.81
CA GLY A 80 10.39 -23.81 11.81
C GLY A 80 9.73 -22.43 12.02
N LYS A 81 10.07 -21.41 11.24
CA LYS A 81 9.49 -20.06 11.31
C LYS A 81 9.26 -19.45 9.94
N THR A 82 8.00 -19.15 9.64
CA THR A 82 7.61 -18.52 8.38
C THR A 82 8.22 -17.12 8.21
N ALA A 83 8.42 -16.73 6.95
CA ALA A 83 8.76 -15.37 6.55
C ALA A 83 7.61 -14.39 6.86
N SER A 84 7.87 -13.09 6.71
CA SER A 84 6.78 -12.11 6.62
C SER A 84 6.01 -12.29 5.30
N PRO A 85 4.71 -11.92 5.24
CA PRO A 85 3.87 -12.20 4.07
C PRO A 85 4.41 -11.57 2.77
N GLY A 86 5.00 -10.37 2.86
CA GLY A 86 5.54 -9.70 1.69
C GLY A 86 6.74 -10.42 1.07
N TRP A 87 7.48 -11.22 1.84
CA TRP A 87 8.54 -12.08 1.30
C TRP A 87 7.96 -13.13 0.35
N TYR A 88 6.92 -13.85 0.79
CA TYR A 88 6.26 -14.87 -0.01
C TYR A 88 5.53 -14.28 -1.22
N ASN A 89 4.90 -13.12 -1.07
CA ASN A 89 4.30 -12.39 -2.20
C ASN A 89 5.33 -12.04 -3.27
N SER A 90 6.50 -11.53 -2.86
CA SER A 90 7.59 -11.18 -3.79
C SER A 90 8.17 -12.40 -4.48
N ALA A 91 8.36 -13.51 -3.75
CA ALA A 91 8.82 -14.78 -4.34
C ALA A 91 7.83 -15.31 -5.40
N ALA A 92 6.52 -15.27 -5.08
CA ALA A 92 5.47 -15.66 -6.01
C ALA A 92 5.42 -14.73 -7.23
N PHE A 93 5.53 -13.41 -7.02
CA PHE A 93 5.55 -12.44 -8.11
C PHE A 93 6.72 -12.69 -9.07
N GLU A 94 7.95 -12.85 -8.58
CA GLU A 94 9.11 -13.12 -9.44
C GLU A 94 8.96 -14.43 -10.19
N THR A 95 8.49 -15.48 -9.50
CA THR A 95 8.22 -16.78 -10.13
C THR A 95 7.26 -16.65 -11.31
N GLU A 96 6.12 -15.95 -11.14
CA GLU A 96 5.14 -15.78 -12.21
C GLU A 96 5.62 -14.81 -13.31
N ALA A 97 6.37 -13.76 -12.95
CA ALA A 97 6.94 -12.83 -13.92
C ALA A 97 7.97 -13.52 -14.83
N HIS A 98 8.90 -14.30 -14.25
CA HIS A 98 9.90 -15.04 -15.01
C HIS A 98 9.27 -16.12 -15.89
N LYS A 99 8.22 -16.83 -15.41
CA LYS A 99 7.44 -17.75 -16.25
C LYS A 99 6.81 -17.06 -17.46
N ALA A 100 6.40 -15.80 -17.31
CA ALA A 100 5.86 -14.98 -18.39
C ALA A 100 6.95 -14.31 -19.26
N GLY A 101 8.24 -14.54 -18.98
CA GLY A 101 9.36 -13.92 -19.70
C GLY A 101 9.58 -12.44 -19.37
N LEU A 102 8.99 -11.95 -18.27
CA LEU A 102 9.11 -10.56 -17.82
C LEU A 102 10.31 -10.42 -16.87
N TYR A 103 11.03 -9.30 -16.99
CA TYR A 103 12.09 -8.97 -16.04
C TYR A 103 11.49 -8.61 -14.67
N ALA A 104 11.94 -9.30 -13.62
CA ALA A 104 11.60 -8.98 -12.24
C ALA A 104 12.83 -9.15 -11.34
N LYS A 105 13.20 -8.10 -10.61
CA LYS A 105 14.22 -8.20 -9.54
C LYS A 105 13.85 -7.40 -8.32
N SER A 106 14.38 -7.81 -7.17
CA SER A 106 14.06 -7.23 -5.89
C SER A 106 15.27 -6.93 -5.04
N ILE A 107 15.10 -5.91 -4.21
CA ILE A 107 16.06 -5.49 -3.19
C ILE A 107 15.34 -5.51 -1.87
N ASN A 108 15.88 -6.27 -0.92
CA ASN A 108 15.36 -6.33 0.45
C ASN A 108 16.26 -5.53 1.38
N GLY A 109 15.75 -4.42 1.91
CA GLY A 109 16.51 -3.52 2.77
C GLY A 109 15.69 -2.29 3.18
N ASP A 110 16.26 -1.50 4.09
CA ASP A 110 15.64 -0.25 4.52
C ASP A 110 15.66 0.78 3.37
N ALA A 111 14.50 1.00 2.75
CA ALA A 111 14.34 1.97 1.66
C ALA A 111 14.67 3.41 2.06
N PHE A 112 14.70 3.74 3.35
CA PHE A 112 15.11 5.05 3.84
C PHE A 112 16.63 5.25 3.76
N SER A 113 17.40 4.17 3.72
CA SER A 113 18.87 4.21 3.73
C SER A 113 19.46 4.68 2.39
N ASN A 114 20.67 5.26 2.43
CA ASN A 114 21.40 5.63 1.21
C ASN A 114 21.90 4.38 0.48
N GLU A 115 22.28 3.35 1.23
CA GLU A 115 22.80 2.09 0.69
C GLU A 115 21.76 1.40 -0.21
N VAL A 116 20.48 1.36 0.19
CA VAL A 116 19.42 0.76 -0.64
C VAL A 116 19.12 1.61 -1.87
N LYS A 117 19.21 2.94 -1.76
CA LYS A 117 19.11 3.85 -2.91
C LYS A 117 20.22 3.59 -3.92
N ASP A 118 21.47 3.50 -3.44
CA ASP A 118 22.64 3.22 -4.28
C ASP A 118 22.55 1.84 -4.94
N GLN A 119 22.20 0.79 -4.19
CA GLN A 119 21.98 -0.55 -4.74
C GLN A 119 20.92 -0.56 -5.84
N THR A 120 19.82 0.18 -5.64
CA THR A 120 18.74 0.29 -6.62
C THR A 120 19.20 1.02 -7.87
N ILE A 121 19.91 2.13 -7.71
CA ILE A 121 20.49 2.90 -8.82
C ILE A 121 21.45 2.04 -9.65
N GLU A 122 22.35 1.31 -9.00
CA GLU A 122 23.30 0.44 -9.69
C GLU A 122 22.61 -0.70 -10.41
N LEU A 123 21.57 -1.30 -9.82
CA LEU A 123 20.76 -2.31 -10.48
C LEU A 123 20.03 -1.75 -11.72
N ILE A 124 19.46 -0.55 -11.62
CA ILE A 124 18.81 0.12 -12.75
C ILE A 124 19.82 0.38 -13.87
N LYS A 125 20.99 0.96 -13.56
CA LYS A 125 22.04 1.22 -14.58
C LYS A 125 22.45 -0.06 -15.30
N LYS A 126 22.64 -1.14 -14.53
CA LYS A 126 23.13 -2.41 -15.04
C LYS A 126 22.12 -3.07 -15.98
N ASP A 127 20.86 -3.14 -15.57
CA ASP A 127 19.88 -4.03 -16.22
C ASP A 127 18.86 -3.27 -17.08
N LEU A 128 18.45 -2.07 -16.67
CA LEU A 128 17.35 -1.31 -17.30
C LEU A 128 17.82 -0.02 -17.99
N GLY A 129 19.00 0.49 -17.64
CA GLY A 129 19.52 1.80 -18.02
C GLY A 129 18.81 2.95 -17.30
N GLN A 130 17.49 3.07 -17.50
CA GLN A 130 16.63 4.08 -16.89
C GLN A 130 15.25 3.49 -16.56
N VAL A 131 14.48 4.16 -15.70
CA VAL A 131 13.07 3.85 -15.41
C VAL A 131 12.15 5.00 -15.81
N ASP A 132 10.94 4.68 -16.26
CA ASP A 132 9.94 5.64 -16.71
C ASP A 132 8.75 5.80 -15.73
N LEU A 133 8.63 4.90 -14.75
CA LEU A 133 7.70 5.07 -13.62
C LEU A 133 8.36 4.70 -12.28
N VAL A 134 8.18 5.56 -11.28
CA VAL A 134 8.57 5.31 -9.88
C VAL A 134 7.35 5.37 -8.97
N ILE A 135 6.95 4.24 -8.39
CA ILE A 135 5.88 4.17 -7.39
C ILE A 135 6.49 4.23 -5.99
N TYR A 136 6.06 5.19 -5.18
CA TYR A 136 6.42 5.35 -3.78
C TYR A 136 5.25 4.92 -2.88
N SER A 137 5.31 3.67 -2.42
CA SER A 137 4.27 2.98 -1.65
C SER A 137 4.78 2.50 -0.28
N LEU A 138 5.60 3.30 0.39
CA LEU A 138 6.08 2.97 1.73
C LEU A 138 5.04 3.27 2.81
N ALA A 139 4.86 2.31 3.71
CA ALA A 139 4.18 2.48 4.98
C ALA A 139 5.07 1.91 6.08
N SER A 140 5.62 2.79 6.92
CA SER A 140 6.49 2.41 8.01
C SER A 140 6.13 3.17 9.29
N PRO A 141 6.18 2.54 10.47
CA PRO A 141 6.06 3.25 11.74
C PRO A 141 7.35 3.97 12.15
N VAL A 142 8.45 3.77 11.42
CA VAL A 142 9.78 4.23 11.81
C VAL A 142 10.62 4.60 10.59
N ARG A 143 11.43 5.64 10.73
CA ARG A 143 12.47 6.01 9.75
C ARG A 143 13.71 6.44 10.50
N THR A 144 14.87 5.91 10.12
CA THR A 144 16.16 6.50 10.48
C THR A 144 16.57 7.44 9.38
N ASN A 145 16.77 8.72 9.70
CA ASN A 145 17.22 9.70 8.72
C ASN A 145 18.63 9.32 8.22
N PRO A 146 18.83 9.13 6.91
CA PRO A 146 20.08 8.58 6.37
C PRO A 146 21.26 9.56 6.43
N VAL A 147 21.02 10.84 6.76
CA VAL A 147 22.05 11.87 6.87
C VAL A 147 22.38 12.16 8.34
N THR A 148 21.37 12.32 9.19
CA THR A 148 21.57 12.71 10.60
C THR A 148 21.70 11.51 11.54
N GLY A 149 21.27 10.32 11.12
CA GLY A 149 21.21 9.12 11.97
C GLY A 149 20.08 9.13 13.02
N ILE A 150 19.27 10.20 13.08
CA ILE A 150 18.16 10.30 14.03
C ILE A 150 17.04 9.35 13.62
N THR A 151 16.52 8.58 14.59
CA THR A 151 15.38 7.67 14.37
C THR A 151 14.08 8.32 14.81
N HIS A 152 13.20 8.55 13.85
CA HIS A 152 11.86 9.08 14.03
C HIS A 152 10.83 7.94 14.06
N ARG A 153 9.78 8.12 14.86
CA ARG A 153 8.64 7.17 14.93
C ARG A 153 7.35 7.93 14.68
N SER A 154 6.54 7.44 13.74
CA SER A 154 5.23 8.03 13.50
C SER A 154 4.23 7.58 14.56
N VAL A 155 3.28 8.46 14.83
CA VAL A 155 2.13 8.17 15.68
C VAL A 155 0.85 8.54 14.93
N LEU A 156 -0.26 7.92 15.30
CA LEU A 156 -1.59 8.21 14.77
C LEU A 156 -2.43 8.81 15.90
N LYS A 157 -2.41 10.13 16.00
CA LYS A 157 -3.13 10.86 17.06
C LYS A 157 -3.83 12.10 16.50
N PRO A 158 -4.96 12.50 17.08
CA PRO A 158 -5.59 13.78 16.75
C PRO A 158 -4.69 14.95 17.20
N ILE A 159 -4.88 16.11 16.57
CA ILE A 159 -4.22 17.36 16.97
C ILE A 159 -5.26 18.22 17.70
N GLY A 160 -4.92 18.72 18.88
CA GLY A 160 -5.82 19.54 19.71
C GLY A 160 -6.54 18.70 20.76
N ASP A 161 -7.77 18.29 20.47
CA ASP A 161 -8.66 17.64 21.43
C ASP A 161 -8.58 16.10 21.39
N THR A 162 -9.04 15.48 22.48
CA THR A 162 -9.23 14.02 22.54
C THR A 162 -10.31 13.60 21.55
N PHE A 163 -10.02 12.58 20.74
CA PHE A 163 -11.00 12.01 19.83
C PHE A 163 -11.61 10.75 20.44
N SER A 164 -12.93 10.74 20.60
CA SER A 164 -13.67 9.54 21.06
C SER A 164 -14.65 9.09 19.99
N ASN A 165 -14.63 7.81 19.64
CA ASN A 165 -15.57 7.25 18.66
C ASN A 165 -15.72 5.73 18.85
N LYS A 166 -16.66 5.13 18.10
CA LYS A 166 -16.85 3.68 18.03
C LYS A 166 -15.67 3.00 17.31
N THR A 167 -15.37 1.79 17.74
CA THR A 167 -14.45 0.86 17.08
C THR A 167 -15.03 -0.54 17.14
N VAL A 168 -14.44 -1.47 16.39
CA VAL A 168 -14.77 -2.90 16.48
C VAL A 168 -13.50 -3.71 16.68
N ASP A 169 -13.57 -4.69 17.59
CA ASP A 169 -12.64 -5.81 17.55
C ASP A 169 -13.10 -6.76 16.45
N PHE A 170 -12.40 -6.74 15.32
CA PHE A 170 -12.83 -7.54 14.19
C PHE A 170 -12.77 -9.04 14.45
N HIS A 171 -12.02 -9.54 15.43
CA HIS A 171 -12.03 -10.98 15.77
C HIS A 171 -13.36 -11.40 16.42
N THR A 172 -13.82 -10.61 17.38
CA THR A 172 -15.01 -10.94 18.18
C THR A 172 -16.30 -10.32 17.64
N GLY A 173 -16.18 -9.27 16.81
CA GLY A 173 -17.32 -8.44 16.38
C GLY A 173 -17.81 -7.48 17.46
N LYS A 174 -17.13 -7.40 18.61
CA LYS A 174 -17.53 -6.50 19.69
C LYS A 174 -17.31 -5.05 19.29
N VAL A 175 -18.41 -4.29 19.25
CA VAL A 175 -18.39 -2.84 19.09
C VAL A 175 -18.21 -2.20 20.46
N SER A 176 -17.27 -1.27 20.56
CA SER A 176 -16.99 -0.51 21.79
C SER A 176 -16.59 0.92 21.46
N GLU A 177 -16.52 1.78 22.46
CA GLU A 177 -15.93 3.11 22.32
C GLU A 177 -14.43 3.06 22.60
N ILE A 178 -13.69 3.96 21.95
CA ILE A 178 -12.28 4.21 22.20
C ILE A 178 -12.02 5.72 22.22
N SER A 179 -11.11 6.15 23.09
CA SER A 179 -10.61 7.51 23.14
C SER A 179 -9.13 7.53 22.76
N ILE A 180 -8.74 8.47 21.90
CA ILE A 180 -7.37 8.69 21.46
C ILE A 180 -6.94 10.07 21.93
N GLU A 181 -5.94 10.07 22.80
CA GLU A 181 -5.35 11.29 23.33
C GLU A 181 -4.66 12.10 22.21
N PRO A 182 -4.69 13.44 22.29
CA PRO A 182 -4.04 14.29 21.30
C PRO A 182 -2.52 14.08 21.25
N SER A 183 -1.96 14.41 20.09
CA SER A 183 -0.51 14.43 19.85
C SER A 183 0.20 15.34 20.82
N LYS A 184 1.42 14.97 21.23
CA LYS A 184 2.25 15.71 22.17
C LYS A 184 3.62 16.01 21.55
N GLU A 185 4.25 17.09 22.00
CA GLU A 185 5.67 17.37 21.71
C GLU A 185 5.98 17.21 20.20
N ASP A 186 6.98 16.39 19.88
CA ASP A 186 7.49 16.15 18.54
C ASP A 186 6.67 15.10 17.75
N ASP A 187 5.49 14.69 18.22
CA ASP A 187 4.65 13.68 17.55
C ASP A 187 4.34 14.07 16.09
N ILE A 188 4.11 15.36 15.82
CA ILE A 188 3.82 15.87 14.48
C ILE A 188 5.07 15.82 13.62
N GLU A 189 6.18 16.40 14.08
CA GLU A 189 7.46 16.49 13.38
C GLU A 189 8.00 15.09 13.06
N ASN A 190 7.95 14.17 14.03
CA ASN A 190 8.36 12.79 13.82
C ASN A 190 7.46 12.08 12.81
N THR A 191 6.14 12.29 12.88
CA THR A 191 5.21 11.68 11.91
C THR A 191 5.43 12.23 10.50
N VAL A 192 5.68 13.53 10.35
CA VAL A 192 6.06 14.17 9.08
C VAL A 192 7.38 13.62 8.57
N ALA A 193 8.39 13.45 9.43
CA ALA A 193 9.66 12.88 9.05
C ALA A 193 9.52 11.44 8.54
N VAL A 194 8.68 10.59 9.15
CA VAL A 194 8.50 9.19 8.69
C VAL A 194 7.59 9.10 7.45
N MET A 195 6.43 9.75 7.47
CA MET A 195 5.34 9.51 6.50
C MET A 195 5.11 10.65 5.50
N GLY A 196 5.91 11.71 5.60
CA GLY A 196 5.91 12.82 4.66
C GLY A 196 6.65 12.48 3.36
N GLY A 197 6.94 13.52 2.59
CA GLY A 197 7.56 13.39 1.27
C GLY A 197 9.08 13.42 1.24
N GLU A 198 9.76 13.66 2.37
CA GLU A 198 11.21 13.90 2.37
C GLU A 198 11.99 12.73 1.75
N ASP A 199 11.73 11.48 2.15
CA ASP A 199 12.42 10.32 1.57
C ASP A 199 12.07 10.10 0.09
N TRP A 200 10.83 10.37 -0.31
CA TRP A 200 10.44 10.33 -1.72
C TRP A 200 11.23 11.34 -2.55
N ALA A 201 11.42 12.57 -2.05
CA ALA A 201 12.27 13.55 -2.69
C ALA A 201 13.73 13.10 -2.74
N MET A 202 14.26 12.50 -1.66
CA MET A 202 15.62 11.93 -1.64
C MET A 202 15.82 10.84 -2.69
N TRP A 203 14.84 9.94 -2.86
CA TRP A 203 14.85 8.95 -3.94
C TRP A 203 14.92 9.60 -5.32
N MET A 204 14.00 10.54 -5.59
CA MET A 204 13.94 11.19 -6.90
C MET A 204 15.19 12.02 -7.20
N GLU A 205 15.76 12.71 -6.20
CA GLU A 205 17.01 13.45 -6.34
C GLU A 205 18.19 12.53 -6.65
N ALA A 206 18.37 11.45 -5.86
CA ALA A 206 19.45 10.51 -6.06
C ALA A 206 19.37 9.84 -7.44
N MET A 207 18.17 9.42 -7.86
CA MET A 207 17.94 8.81 -9.17
C MET A 207 18.17 9.80 -10.31
N LYS A 208 17.70 11.05 -10.17
CA LYS A 208 17.95 12.10 -11.17
C LYS A 208 19.44 12.36 -11.32
N LYS A 209 20.16 12.55 -10.21
CA LYS A 209 21.61 12.79 -10.20
C LYS A 209 22.40 11.65 -10.84
N ALA A 210 21.93 10.42 -10.65
CA ALA A 210 22.53 9.24 -11.27
C ALA A 210 22.16 9.03 -12.75
N GLY A 211 21.25 9.84 -13.30
CA GLY A 211 20.81 9.76 -14.70
C GLY A 211 19.91 8.56 -15.01
N VAL A 212 19.30 7.93 -13.99
CA VAL A 212 18.51 6.70 -14.14
C VAL A 212 17.00 6.94 -14.33
N LEU A 213 16.56 8.20 -14.45
CA LEU A 213 15.19 8.56 -14.80
C LEU A 213 15.09 8.86 -16.30
N ALA A 214 14.15 8.21 -16.98
CA ALA A 214 13.91 8.41 -18.41
C ALA A 214 13.28 9.80 -18.70
N PRO A 215 13.43 10.33 -19.93
CA PRO A 215 12.63 11.48 -20.37
C PRO A 215 11.13 11.21 -20.20
N GLY A 216 10.41 12.16 -19.60
CA GLY A 216 9.00 12.04 -19.29
C GLY A 216 8.68 11.15 -18.10
N ALA A 217 9.68 10.73 -17.31
CA ALA A 217 9.46 9.83 -16.18
C ALA A 217 8.41 10.37 -15.20
N MET A 218 7.50 9.48 -14.79
CA MET A 218 6.45 9.79 -13.84
C MET A 218 6.79 9.20 -12.47
N THR A 219 6.42 9.88 -11.40
CA THR A 219 6.46 9.29 -10.06
C THR A 219 5.17 9.53 -9.29
N ILE A 220 4.74 8.53 -8.52
CA ILE A 220 3.46 8.55 -7.82
C ILE A 220 3.67 8.13 -6.38
N ALA A 221 3.18 8.92 -5.43
CA ALA A 221 3.08 8.55 -4.03
C ALA A 221 1.62 8.31 -3.61
N TYR A 222 1.40 7.34 -2.73
CA TYR A 222 0.05 7.02 -2.24
C TYR A 222 -0.33 7.79 -0.98
N SER A 223 -1.57 8.30 -0.98
CA SER A 223 -2.18 9.03 0.12
C SER A 223 -3.61 8.56 0.37
N TYR A 224 -4.19 9.03 1.46
CA TYR A 224 -5.58 8.81 1.84
C TYR A 224 -6.10 10.09 2.51
N ILE A 225 -7.35 10.44 2.25
CA ILE A 225 -8.05 11.56 2.90
C ILE A 225 -9.13 11.00 3.81
N GLY A 226 -10.01 10.18 3.24
CA GLY A 226 -11.09 9.51 3.96
C GLY A 226 -12.26 10.42 4.32
N PRO A 227 -13.25 9.85 5.02
CA PRO A 227 -14.47 10.53 5.41
C PRO A 227 -14.29 11.39 6.67
N SER A 228 -15.30 12.21 6.95
CA SER A 228 -15.42 12.99 8.20
C SER A 228 -15.28 12.14 9.48
N LEU A 229 -15.78 10.90 9.47
CA LEU A 229 -15.71 9.96 10.59
C LEU A 229 -14.28 9.67 11.06
N THR A 230 -13.32 9.68 10.13
CA THR A 230 -11.91 9.37 10.40
C THR A 230 -11.03 10.63 10.39
N GLU A 231 -11.59 11.77 10.01
CA GLU A 231 -10.90 13.03 9.78
C GLU A 231 -10.06 13.47 10.99
N PRO A 232 -10.54 13.41 12.25
CA PRO A 232 -9.77 13.89 13.41
C PRO A 232 -8.44 13.15 13.62
N VAL A 233 -8.40 11.84 13.34
CA VAL A 233 -7.20 11.00 13.52
C VAL A 233 -6.37 10.95 12.24
N TYR A 234 -7.02 11.07 11.08
CA TYR A 234 -6.36 10.99 9.78
C TYR A 234 -6.03 12.38 9.23
N ARG A 235 -6.91 12.99 8.43
CA ARG A 235 -6.60 14.24 7.69
C ARG A 235 -6.28 15.44 8.59
N LYS A 236 -6.88 15.53 9.78
CA LYS A 236 -6.62 16.58 10.79
C LYS A 236 -5.67 16.13 11.90
N GLY A 237 -5.25 14.87 11.90
CA GLY A 237 -4.29 14.32 12.85
C GLY A 237 -2.84 14.49 12.42
N THR A 238 -1.93 13.85 13.16
CA THR A 238 -0.47 13.82 12.88
C THR A 238 -0.17 13.28 11.48
N ILE A 239 -0.83 12.21 11.06
CA ILE A 239 -0.65 11.62 9.73
C ILE A 239 -1.13 12.55 8.61
N GLY A 240 -2.16 13.37 8.88
CA GLY A 240 -2.65 14.40 7.97
C GLY A 240 -1.58 15.43 7.64
N ARG A 241 -0.83 15.90 8.66
CA ARG A 241 0.31 16.81 8.46
C ARG A 241 1.41 16.18 7.61
N ALA A 242 1.68 14.89 7.79
CA ALA A 242 2.61 14.16 6.94
C ALA A 242 2.10 14.08 5.48
N LYS A 243 0.79 13.86 5.28
CA LYS A 243 0.20 13.84 3.94
C LYS A 243 0.14 15.22 3.28
N ASP A 244 -0.06 16.29 4.04
CA ASP A 244 0.08 17.66 3.54
C ASP A 244 1.52 17.91 3.05
N HIS A 245 2.53 17.47 3.79
CA HIS A 245 3.93 17.53 3.36
C HIS A 245 4.17 16.69 2.09
N LEU A 246 3.62 15.47 2.00
CA LEU A 246 3.72 14.62 0.82
C LEU A 246 3.11 15.30 -0.42
N GLU A 247 1.93 15.90 -0.27
CA GLU A 247 1.23 16.66 -1.31
C GLU A 247 2.07 17.85 -1.80
N ALA A 248 2.64 18.64 -0.88
CA ALA A 248 3.54 19.73 -1.23
C ALA A 248 4.81 19.24 -1.94
N THR A 249 5.35 18.09 -1.52
CA THR A 249 6.58 17.52 -2.07
C THR A 249 6.42 17.09 -3.53
N ALA A 250 5.22 16.66 -3.95
CA ALA A 250 4.96 16.32 -5.35
C ALA A 250 5.21 17.52 -6.29
N PHE A 251 4.89 18.74 -5.86
CA PHE A 251 5.18 19.95 -6.64
C PHE A 251 6.68 20.23 -6.71
N SER A 252 7.40 20.09 -5.59
CA SER A 252 8.85 20.26 -5.55
C SER A 252 9.59 19.23 -6.41
N ILE A 253 9.14 17.97 -6.41
CA ILE A 253 9.69 16.93 -7.29
C ILE A 253 9.35 17.24 -8.75
N THR A 254 8.12 17.65 -9.06
CA THR A 254 7.76 18.03 -10.43
C THR A 254 8.63 19.17 -10.95
N ASP A 255 8.87 20.19 -10.13
CA ASP A 255 9.77 21.30 -10.47
C ASP A 255 11.20 20.81 -10.72
N SER A 256 11.70 19.92 -9.85
CA SER A 256 13.04 19.36 -9.99
C SER A 256 13.20 18.40 -11.17
N LEU A 257 12.13 17.91 -11.80
CA LEU A 257 12.17 17.03 -12.97
C LEU A 257 11.83 17.72 -14.30
N LYS A 258 11.67 19.05 -14.32
CA LYS A 258 11.27 19.82 -15.50
C LYS A 258 12.19 19.64 -16.71
N ASP A 259 13.50 19.52 -16.48
CA ASP A 259 14.52 19.34 -17.52
C ASP A 259 14.43 18.00 -18.27
N ILE A 260 13.84 16.98 -17.64
CA ILE A 260 13.51 15.72 -18.30
C ILE A 260 12.03 15.63 -18.69
N GLY A 261 11.24 16.69 -18.47
CA GLY A 261 9.78 16.68 -18.68
C GLY A 261 9.03 15.73 -17.74
N GLY A 262 9.63 15.38 -16.59
CA GLY A 262 9.04 14.44 -15.64
C GLY A 262 7.95 15.09 -14.78
N LYS A 263 7.12 14.25 -14.15
CA LYS A 263 5.99 14.72 -13.33
C LYS A 263 5.77 13.84 -12.11
N ALA A 264 5.44 14.46 -10.99
CA ALA A 264 5.12 13.78 -9.75
C ALA A 264 3.66 14.01 -9.36
N TYR A 265 3.02 12.95 -8.88
CA TYR A 265 1.62 12.98 -8.46
C TYR A 265 1.45 12.34 -7.09
N VAL A 266 0.49 12.86 -6.32
CA VAL A 266 -0.12 12.10 -5.22
C VAL A 266 -1.41 11.46 -5.73
N SER A 267 -1.55 10.14 -5.55
CA SER A 267 -2.82 9.45 -5.75
C SER A 267 -3.50 9.25 -4.40
N VAL A 268 -4.69 9.83 -4.25
CA VAL A 268 -5.56 9.63 -3.09
C VAL A 268 -6.41 8.40 -3.34
N ASN A 269 -6.10 7.36 -2.56
CA ASN A 269 -6.65 6.02 -2.70
C ASN A 269 -7.79 5.78 -1.70
N LYS A 270 -8.56 4.70 -1.90
CA LYS A 270 -9.66 4.33 -1.00
C LYS A 270 -9.17 3.61 0.26
N ALA A 271 -10.04 3.52 1.27
CA ALA A 271 -9.84 2.68 2.44
C ALA A 271 -9.92 1.19 2.07
N LEU A 272 -8.89 0.45 2.48
CA LEU A 272 -8.72 -0.97 2.22
C LEU A 272 -8.09 -1.67 3.41
N VAL A 273 -8.40 -2.95 3.55
CA VAL A 273 -7.74 -3.81 4.54
C VAL A 273 -6.28 -4.01 4.12
N THR A 274 -5.39 -3.46 4.94
CA THR A 274 -3.93 -3.60 4.88
C THR A 274 -3.40 -3.70 6.30
N GLN A 275 -2.19 -4.24 6.49
CA GLN A 275 -1.56 -4.32 7.81
C GLN A 275 -1.46 -2.95 8.50
N ALA A 276 -1.22 -1.89 7.73
CA ALA A 276 -1.17 -0.53 8.24
C ALA A 276 -2.56 -0.03 8.68
N SER A 277 -3.58 -0.21 7.84
CA SER A 277 -4.95 0.24 8.15
C SER A 277 -5.58 -0.50 9.34
N SER A 278 -5.28 -1.80 9.53
CA SER A 278 -5.84 -2.61 10.61
C SER A 278 -5.32 -2.22 11.99
N ALA A 279 -4.20 -1.50 12.04
CA ALA A 279 -3.62 -0.97 13.28
C ALA A 279 -4.26 0.36 13.71
N ILE A 280 -5.05 1.02 12.86
CA ILE A 280 -5.66 2.31 13.16
C ILE A 280 -7.00 2.06 13.84
N PRO A 281 -7.23 2.57 15.07
CA PRO A 281 -8.54 2.50 15.71
C PRO A 281 -9.63 3.10 14.81
N VAL A 282 -10.90 2.66 14.96
CA VAL A 282 -12.06 3.15 14.19
C VAL A 282 -12.11 2.63 12.73
N ILE A 283 -10.96 2.47 12.07
CA ILE A 283 -10.89 2.04 10.66
C ILE A 283 -11.50 0.66 10.39
N PRO A 284 -11.34 -0.38 11.22
CA PRO A 284 -11.98 -1.68 10.97
C PRO A 284 -13.51 -1.59 10.89
N LEU A 285 -14.12 -0.78 11.75
CA LEU A 285 -15.58 -0.57 11.73
C LEU A 285 -15.99 0.20 10.48
N TYR A 286 -15.25 1.25 10.12
CA TYR A 286 -15.53 2.05 8.93
C TYR A 286 -15.46 1.21 7.66
N ILE A 287 -14.37 0.45 7.48
CA ILE A 287 -14.17 -0.43 6.33
C ILE A 287 -15.27 -1.48 6.26
N SER A 288 -15.67 -2.08 7.39
CA SER A 288 -16.76 -3.07 7.41
C SER A 288 -18.07 -2.50 6.88
N LEU A 289 -18.44 -1.28 7.30
CA LEU A 289 -19.66 -0.61 6.81
C LEU A 289 -19.50 -0.15 5.35
N LEU A 290 -18.36 0.42 5.00
CA LEU A 290 -18.04 0.88 3.64
C LEU A 290 -18.13 -0.28 2.64
N TYR A 291 -17.56 -1.44 2.98
CA TYR A 291 -17.57 -2.61 2.12
C TYR A 291 -18.99 -3.11 1.86
N LYS A 292 -19.84 -3.16 2.90
CA LYS A 292 -21.24 -3.51 2.76
C LYS A 292 -21.95 -2.61 1.74
N VAL A 293 -21.82 -1.30 1.92
CA VAL A 293 -22.44 -0.30 1.02
C VAL A 293 -21.88 -0.40 -0.40
N MET A 294 -20.55 -0.41 -0.56
CA MET A 294 -19.93 -0.45 -1.89
C MET A 294 -20.20 -1.77 -2.64
N LYS A 295 -20.36 -2.89 -1.93
CA LYS A 295 -20.72 -4.19 -2.53
C LYS A 295 -22.17 -4.20 -3.01
N GLU A 296 -23.10 -3.63 -2.24
CA GLU A 296 -24.50 -3.46 -2.66
C GLU A 296 -24.63 -2.55 -3.90
N GLU A 297 -23.79 -1.53 -4.00
CA GLU A 297 -23.70 -0.63 -5.16
C GLU A 297 -22.86 -1.18 -6.32
N GLY A 298 -22.21 -2.35 -6.17
CA GLY A 298 -21.40 -2.96 -7.21
C GLY A 298 -20.09 -2.21 -7.56
N ILE A 299 -19.57 -1.39 -6.64
CA ILE A 299 -18.39 -0.53 -6.83
C ILE A 299 -17.25 -0.86 -5.85
N HIS A 300 -17.36 -1.94 -5.09
CA HIS A 300 -16.31 -2.36 -4.17
C HIS A 300 -15.05 -2.80 -4.93
N GLU A 301 -13.90 -2.33 -4.43
CA GLU A 301 -12.58 -2.63 -4.97
C GLU A 301 -11.63 -3.03 -3.82
N GLY A 302 -10.75 -3.97 -4.12
CA GLY A 302 -9.52 -4.25 -3.37
C GLY A 302 -8.33 -3.47 -3.92
N THR A 303 -7.11 -3.83 -3.51
CA THR A 303 -5.89 -3.12 -3.95
C THR A 303 -5.62 -3.33 -5.43
N ILE A 304 -5.85 -4.53 -5.96
CA ILE A 304 -5.55 -4.83 -7.36
C ILE A 304 -6.54 -4.17 -8.31
N GLU A 305 -7.83 -4.16 -7.96
CA GLU A 305 -8.89 -3.49 -8.71
C GLU A 305 -8.60 -2.00 -8.82
N GLN A 306 -8.30 -1.37 -7.68
CA GLN A 306 -8.07 0.07 -7.63
C GLN A 306 -6.82 0.49 -8.40
N ILE A 307 -5.71 -0.25 -8.27
CA ILE A 307 -4.48 0.11 -8.99
C ILE A 307 -4.59 -0.17 -10.48
N GLN A 308 -5.26 -1.25 -10.88
CA GLN A 308 -5.58 -1.49 -12.28
C GLN A 308 -6.44 -0.34 -12.85
N ARG A 309 -7.47 0.11 -12.12
CA ARG A 309 -8.30 1.26 -12.51
C ARG A 309 -7.51 2.55 -12.57
N LEU A 310 -6.61 2.80 -11.60
CA LEU A 310 -5.72 3.96 -11.60
C LEU A 310 -4.89 4.00 -12.89
N TYR A 311 -4.26 2.88 -13.27
CA TYR A 311 -3.42 2.81 -14.46
C TYR A 311 -4.26 3.04 -15.72
N GLN A 312 -5.35 2.31 -15.86
CA GLN A 312 -6.18 2.32 -17.07
C GLN A 312 -6.96 3.62 -17.26
N GLN A 313 -7.54 4.18 -16.19
CA GLN A 313 -8.50 5.28 -16.28
C GLN A 313 -7.94 6.62 -15.83
N ARG A 314 -6.71 6.70 -15.31
CA ARG A 314 -6.09 7.96 -14.90
C ARG A 314 -4.72 8.16 -15.53
N LEU A 315 -3.81 7.21 -15.39
CA LEU A 315 -2.40 7.41 -15.77
C LEU A 315 -2.15 7.25 -17.27
N TYR A 316 -2.75 6.23 -17.90
CA TYR A 316 -2.44 5.82 -19.27
C TYR A 316 -3.67 5.89 -20.16
N THR A 317 -4.35 7.04 -20.14
CA THR A 317 -5.56 7.31 -20.94
C THR A 317 -5.25 7.87 -22.33
N GLY A 318 -3.97 8.18 -22.62
CA GLY A 318 -3.55 8.88 -23.83
C GLY A 318 -3.75 10.40 -23.80
N GLY A 319 -4.23 10.94 -22.67
CA GLY A 319 -4.45 12.38 -22.47
C GLY A 319 -3.77 12.90 -21.19
N GLU A 320 -4.18 14.09 -20.77
CA GLU A 320 -3.74 14.64 -19.49
C GLU A 320 -4.26 13.80 -18.32
N VAL A 321 -3.39 13.53 -17.34
CA VAL A 321 -3.77 12.83 -16.12
C VAL A 321 -4.74 13.71 -15.33
N PRO A 322 -5.99 13.26 -15.11
CA PRO A 322 -6.99 14.06 -14.43
C PRO A 322 -6.63 14.21 -12.95
N THR A 323 -6.64 15.45 -12.47
CA THR A 323 -6.37 15.78 -11.07
C THR A 323 -7.47 16.67 -10.49
N ASP A 324 -7.59 16.67 -9.17
CA ASP A 324 -8.36 17.70 -8.47
C ASP A 324 -7.67 19.07 -8.51
N GLU A 325 -8.33 20.06 -7.94
CA GLU A 325 -7.85 21.44 -7.81
C GLU A 325 -6.56 21.60 -6.99
N LYS A 326 -6.13 20.56 -6.26
CA LYS A 326 -4.83 20.52 -5.57
C LYS A 326 -3.79 19.68 -6.31
N GLY A 327 -4.05 19.31 -7.56
CA GLY A 327 -3.12 18.53 -8.40
C GLY A 327 -3.01 17.06 -8.01
N ARG A 328 -3.98 16.51 -7.27
CA ARG A 328 -3.98 15.10 -6.80
C ARG A 328 -4.84 14.24 -7.69
N ILE A 329 -4.40 13.01 -7.97
CA ILE A 329 -5.23 12.02 -8.65
C ILE A 329 -6.23 11.47 -7.63
N ARG A 330 -7.52 11.49 -7.98
CA ARG A 330 -8.60 10.95 -7.13
C ARG A 330 -9.04 9.60 -7.69
N ILE A 331 -8.66 8.54 -6.98
CA ILE A 331 -9.13 7.16 -7.22
C ILE A 331 -9.97 6.63 -6.05
N ASP A 332 -10.08 7.43 -4.98
CA ASP A 332 -11.05 7.31 -3.89
C ASP A 332 -12.45 7.84 -4.26
N ASP A 333 -12.63 8.30 -5.50
CA ASP A 333 -13.84 8.92 -6.03
C ASP A 333 -15.10 8.10 -5.80
N TRP A 334 -15.02 6.76 -5.88
CA TRP A 334 -16.17 5.89 -5.59
C TRP A 334 -16.50 5.75 -4.11
N GLU A 335 -15.49 5.75 -3.24
CA GLU A 335 -15.70 5.78 -1.79
C GLU A 335 -16.31 7.12 -1.38
N MET A 336 -15.84 8.22 -1.96
CA MET A 336 -16.20 9.58 -1.57
C MET A 336 -17.47 10.10 -2.25
N ARG A 337 -18.25 9.24 -2.93
CA ARG A 337 -19.58 9.60 -3.43
C ARG A 337 -20.50 9.96 -2.26
N ASP A 338 -21.30 11.03 -2.43
CA ASP A 338 -22.21 11.52 -1.39
C ASP A 338 -23.18 10.42 -0.91
N ASP A 339 -23.78 9.66 -1.83
CA ASP A 339 -24.72 8.59 -1.49
C ASP A 339 -24.09 7.42 -0.72
N VAL A 340 -22.81 7.14 -0.96
CA VAL A 340 -22.04 6.14 -0.22
C VAL A 340 -21.75 6.66 1.19
N GLN A 341 -21.26 7.89 1.30
CA GLN A 341 -20.87 8.49 2.58
C GLN A 341 -22.07 8.73 3.50
N GLU A 342 -23.21 9.18 2.96
CA GLU A 342 -24.46 9.32 3.73
C GLU A 342 -24.94 7.98 4.29
N LYS A 343 -24.92 6.91 3.47
CA LYS A 343 -25.29 5.57 3.93
C LYS A 343 -24.34 5.08 5.02
N VAL A 344 -23.04 5.20 4.84
CA VAL A 344 -22.05 4.76 5.84
C VAL A 344 -22.22 5.54 7.15
N ALA A 345 -22.41 6.85 7.11
CA ALA A 345 -22.67 7.67 8.30
C ALA A 345 -23.95 7.23 9.02
N ALA A 346 -25.04 6.97 8.29
CA ALA A 346 -26.29 6.48 8.88
C ALA A 346 -26.15 5.10 9.53
N LEU A 347 -25.34 4.21 8.95
CA LEU A 347 -25.03 2.89 9.52
C LEU A 347 -24.11 3.00 10.74
N TRP A 348 -23.17 3.93 10.73
CA TRP A 348 -22.25 4.19 11.85
C TRP A 348 -22.98 4.49 13.16
N GLU A 349 -23.97 5.38 13.10
CA GLU A 349 -24.78 5.76 14.27
C GLU A 349 -25.53 4.56 14.87
N LYS A 350 -25.99 3.64 14.01
CA LYS A 350 -26.75 2.44 14.40
C LYS A 350 -25.89 1.25 14.79
N ALA A 351 -24.58 1.28 14.51
CA ALA A 351 -23.70 0.15 14.74
C ALA A 351 -23.61 -0.21 16.23
N THR A 352 -23.90 -1.48 16.51
CA THR A 352 -23.85 -2.15 17.83
C THR A 352 -23.23 -3.53 17.65
N THR A 353 -22.87 -4.19 18.76
CA THR A 353 -22.31 -5.56 18.68
C THR A 353 -23.33 -6.53 18.08
N GLU A 354 -24.61 -6.32 18.38
CA GLU A 354 -25.72 -7.20 18.03
C GLU A 354 -26.09 -7.15 16.55
N ASN A 355 -26.01 -5.96 15.93
CA ASN A 355 -26.45 -5.77 14.54
C ASN A 355 -25.31 -5.66 13.51
N LEU A 356 -24.05 -5.57 13.93
CA LEU A 356 -22.94 -5.31 13.01
C LEU A 356 -22.82 -6.37 11.90
N SER A 357 -23.11 -7.63 12.21
CA SER A 357 -23.07 -8.72 11.21
C SER A 357 -24.11 -8.58 10.09
N GLU A 358 -25.18 -7.82 10.33
CA GLU A 358 -26.25 -7.58 9.35
C GLU A 358 -25.97 -6.31 8.53
N ILE A 359 -25.51 -5.25 9.20
CA ILE A 359 -25.36 -3.91 8.61
C ILE A 359 -23.96 -3.64 8.06
N GLY A 360 -22.98 -4.48 8.38
CA GLY A 360 -21.60 -4.36 7.96
C GLY A 360 -21.07 -5.67 7.40
N ASP A 361 -20.00 -5.58 6.64
CA ASP A 361 -19.31 -6.71 6.04
C ASP A 361 -18.06 -7.08 6.85
N LEU A 362 -18.27 -7.45 8.12
CA LEU A 362 -17.18 -7.83 9.02
C LEU A 362 -16.52 -9.15 8.58
N GLU A 363 -17.29 -10.06 7.99
CA GLU A 363 -16.77 -11.31 7.43
C GLU A 363 -15.84 -11.03 6.24
N GLY A 364 -16.24 -10.15 5.32
CA GLY A 364 -15.38 -9.70 4.24
C GLY A 364 -14.12 -9.01 4.75
N TYR A 365 -14.21 -8.17 5.78
CA TYR A 365 -13.04 -7.58 6.43
C TYR A 365 -12.08 -8.65 6.98
N ARG A 366 -12.60 -9.65 7.71
CA ARG A 366 -11.79 -10.75 8.26
C ARG A 366 -11.11 -11.54 7.16
N LYS A 367 -11.86 -11.91 6.12
CA LYS A 367 -11.34 -12.65 4.98
C LYS A 367 -10.21 -11.88 4.29
N ASP A 368 -10.42 -10.60 4.00
CA ASP A 368 -9.39 -9.75 3.42
C ASP A 368 -8.16 -9.62 4.34
N PHE A 369 -8.36 -9.52 5.65
CA PHE A 369 -7.28 -9.50 6.63
C PHE A 369 -6.46 -10.80 6.59
N TYR A 370 -7.11 -11.97 6.59
CA TYR A 370 -6.44 -13.26 6.50
C TYR A 370 -5.71 -13.45 5.17
N ASN A 371 -6.30 -12.97 4.07
CA ASN A 371 -5.70 -13.00 2.74
C ASN A 371 -4.36 -12.24 2.70
N LEU A 372 -4.17 -11.18 3.52
CA LEU A 372 -2.89 -10.46 3.62
C LEU A 372 -1.73 -11.38 4.05
N PHE A 373 -2.04 -12.48 4.74
CA PHE A 373 -1.09 -13.45 5.26
C PHE A 373 -1.19 -14.80 4.53
N GLY A 374 -1.94 -14.87 3.43
CA GLY A 374 -2.13 -16.10 2.65
C GLY A 374 -3.08 -17.12 3.30
N PHE A 375 -3.91 -16.73 4.26
CA PHE A 375 -4.96 -17.61 4.81
C PHE A 375 -6.32 -17.32 4.16
N ASP A 376 -7.26 -18.27 4.22
CA ASP A 376 -8.60 -18.19 3.59
C ASP A 376 -8.62 -17.91 2.08
N ILE A 377 -7.54 -18.29 1.39
CA ILE A 377 -7.44 -18.25 -0.06
C ILE A 377 -8.04 -19.54 -0.64
N GLU A 378 -9.00 -19.36 -1.55
CA GLU A 378 -9.65 -20.47 -2.24
C GLU A 378 -8.64 -21.31 -3.04
N GLY A 379 -8.80 -22.63 -3.02
CA GLY A 379 -7.94 -23.57 -3.74
C GLY A 379 -6.64 -23.96 -3.02
N VAL A 380 -6.43 -23.52 -1.77
CA VAL A 380 -5.24 -23.85 -0.98
C VAL A 380 -5.58 -24.91 0.09
N ASP A 381 -4.84 -26.02 0.10
CA ASP A 381 -4.96 -27.03 1.16
C ASP A 381 -4.09 -26.65 2.37
N TYR A 382 -4.72 -26.02 3.36
CA TYR A 382 -4.07 -25.60 4.61
C TYR A 382 -3.72 -26.75 5.56
N LYS A 383 -4.17 -27.98 5.30
CA LYS A 383 -3.81 -29.16 6.11
C LYS A 383 -2.58 -29.89 5.57
N ALA A 384 -2.12 -29.51 4.38
CA ALA A 384 -0.93 -30.10 3.77
C ALA A 384 0.36 -29.59 4.43
N ASP A 385 1.36 -30.45 4.48
CA ASP A 385 2.71 -29.99 4.85
C ASP A 385 3.23 -29.03 3.79
N THR A 386 3.63 -27.83 4.22
CA THR A 386 4.10 -26.76 3.36
C THR A 386 5.54 -26.40 3.72
N ASN A 387 6.39 -26.28 2.71
CA ASN A 387 7.75 -25.78 2.87
C ASN A 387 7.72 -24.25 3.14
N GLU A 388 8.11 -23.85 4.35
CA GLU A 388 8.23 -22.46 4.75
C GLU A 388 9.47 -21.77 4.13
N MET A 389 10.47 -22.53 3.72
CA MET A 389 11.74 -22.05 3.17
C MET A 389 11.61 -21.77 1.68
N VAL A 390 10.99 -20.63 1.36
CA VAL A 390 10.87 -20.10 0.00
C VAL A 390 11.87 -18.96 -0.18
N ALA A 391 12.67 -18.99 -1.24
CA ALA A 391 13.58 -17.91 -1.62
C ALA A 391 12.93 -16.92 -2.60
N VAL A 392 13.41 -15.69 -2.62
CA VAL A 392 13.14 -14.71 -3.69
C VAL A 392 14.30 -14.81 -4.69
N GLU A 393 14.02 -15.18 -5.93
CA GLU A 393 15.04 -15.61 -6.91
C GLU A 393 16.15 -14.57 -7.13
N SER A 394 15.79 -13.29 -7.15
CA SER A 394 16.75 -12.20 -7.35
C SER A 394 17.59 -11.84 -6.12
N ILE A 395 17.17 -12.25 -4.92
CA ILE A 395 17.85 -11.96 -3.65
C ILE A 395 18.71 -13.19 -3.32
N LYS A 396 20.02 -13.07 -3.57
CA LYS A 396 20.99 -14.11 -3.23
C LYS A 396 21.18 -14.20 -1.72
N GLU A 397 21.37 -15.41 -1.21
CA GLU A 397 21.84 -15.68 0.15
C GLU A 397 23.27 -15.18 0.40
#